data_AF-A0A0R0K7S9-F1
#
_entry.id   AF-A0A0R0K7S9-F1
#
_cell.length_a   1.000
_cell.length_b   1.000
_cell.length_c   1.000
_cell.angle_alpha   90.00
_cell.angle_beta   90.00
_cell.angle_gamma   90.00
#
_symmetry.space_group_name_H-M   'P 1'
#
loop_
_entity.id
_entity.type
_entity.pdbx_description
1 polymer ?
#
loop_
_entity_poly.entity_id
_entity_poly.type
_entity_poly.pdbx_seq_one_letter_code
_entity_poly.pdbx_strand_id
1 'polypeptide(L)'
;MSDPENTPAPQSEQDSSSPPPAQDQPVAADAKLGPAGVSFSIWPPTQRTRDAVITRLIETLSSPSVLSKRYGTMSPDEASTAARQIEDQAFSVAASSAASDNDGIEILQVYSKEISKRMLDTVKAKSTTASAAVDIGTPASDAAPAPAADGDSAAGAESET
;
A
#
# COMPACT_ATOMS: atom_id res chain seq x y z
N MET A 1 40.57 33.58 13.62
CA MET A 1 39.80 34.74 13.14
C MET A 1 40.31 35.10 11.76
N SER A 2 39.57 34.70 10.71
CA SER A 2 39.56 35.26 9.35
C SER A 2 38.35 34.63 8.62
N ASP A 3 37.20 35.29 8.72
CA ASP A 3 36.20 35.38 7.65
C ASP A 3 36.58 36.62 6.79
N PRO A 4 35.94 36.94 5.65
CA PRO A 4 35.03 36.21 4.75
C PRO A 4 35.51 36.32 3.28
N GLU A 5 34.74 35.87 2.28
CA GLU A 5 34.22 36.78 1.23
C GLU A 5 33.24 36.03 0.30
N ASN A 6 31.99 36.45 0.40
CA ASN A 6 30.88 36.17 -0.51
C ASN A 6 31.02 37.11 -1.72
N THR A 7 30.90 36.61 -2.95
CA THR A 7 30.68 37.48 -4.12
C THR A 7 29.74 36.79 -5.11
N PRO A 8 28.49 37.28 -5.26
CA PRO A 8 27.57 36.87 -6.32
C PRO A 8 27.81 37.75 -7.57
N ALA A 9 27.82 37.14 -8.75
CA ALA A 9 27.80 37.87 -10.01
C ALA A 9 26.39 37.77 -10.63
N PRO A 10 25.65 38.90 -10.74
CA PRO A 10 24.37 38.98 -11.42
C PRO A 10 24.51 39.47 -12.88
N GLN A 11 23.44 39.24 -13.65
CA GLN A 11 23.01 39.98 -14.86
C GLN A 11 23.76 39.75 -16.18
N SER A 12 23.06 39.07 -17.10
CA SER A 12 23.03 39.46 -18.51
C SER A 12 21.56 39.54 -18.94
N GLU A 13 20.93 40.67 -18.60
CA GLU A 13 19.69 41.14 -19.23
C GLU A 13 20.05 41.61 -20.64
N GLN A 14 20.03 40.71 -21.63
CA GLN A 14 20.08 41.14 -23.02
C GLN A 14 18.66 41.46 -23.49
N ASP A 15 18.34 42.74 -23.30
CA ASP A 15 17.42 43.48 -24.13
C ASP A 15 17.80 43.32 -25.61
N SER A 16 16.87 42.83 -26.42
CA SER A 16 16.92 42.98 -27.87
C SER A 16 15.49 43.16 -28.36
N SER A 17 15.16 44.44 -28.44
CA SER A 17 14.00 45.04 -29.11
C SER A 17 13.58 44.36 -30.42
N SER A 18 12.26 44.37 -30.60
CA SER A 18 11.43 43.85 -31.69
C SER A 18 11.81 44.27 -33.12
N PRO A 19 11.42 43.45 -34.11
CA PRO A 19 10.82 43.93 -35.35
C PRO A 19 9.27 43.78 -35.32
N PRO A 20 8.51 44.75 -35.87
CA PRO A 20 7.04 44.80 -35.86
C PRO A 20 6.42 43.94 -36.98
N PRO A 21 5.08 43.71 -36.96
CA PRO A 21 4.44 42.59 -37.63
C PRO A 21 4.01 42.92 -39.07
N ALA A 22 4.36 42.05 -40.01
CA ALA A 22 3.86 42.08 -41.39
C ALA A 22 2.90 40.91 -41.63
N GLN A 23 1.62 41.25 -41.55
CA GLN A 23 0.49 40.83 -42.41
C GLN A 23 0.24 39.32 -42.69
N ASP A 24 -0.94 38.91 -42.21
CA ASP A 24 -1.94 38.06 -42.87
C ASP A 24 -1.49 36.76 -43.54
N GLN A 25 -1.43 35.68 -42.76
CA GLN A 25 -2.04 34.41 -43.17
C GLN A 25 -2.74 33.76 -41.98
N PRO A 26 -4.08 33.83 -41.89
CA PRO A 26 -4.83 32.92 -41.05
C PRO A 26 -4.84 31.56 -41.74
N VAL A 27 -3.72 30.83 -41.64
CA VAL A 27 -3.79 29.39 -41.84
C VAL A 27 -4.56 28.85 -40.64
N ALA A 28 -5.87 28.79 -40.82
CA ALA A 28 -6.78 27.93 -40.09
C ALA A 28 -6.35 26.48 -40.31
N ALA A 29 -5.20 26.11 -39.75
CA ALA A 29 -4.90 24.74 -39.43
C ALA A 29 -5.54 24.54 -38.06
N ASP A 30 -6.82 24.17 -38.11
CA ASP A 30 -7.52 23.45 -37.05
C ASP A 30 -6.57 22.39 -36.48
N ALA A 31 -5.77 22.77 -35.48
CA ALA A 31 -5.18 21.85 -34.53
C ALA A 31 -6.30 21.36 -33.59
N LYS A 32 -7.41 20.92 -34.19
CA LYS A 32 -8.35 20.00 -33.58
C LYS A 32 -7.65 18.63 -33.60
N LEU A 33 -6.58 18.52 -32.81
CA LEU A 33 -6.22 17.27 -32.17
C LEU A 33 -7.40 16.96 -31.23
N GLY A 34 -8.53 16.55 -31.82
CA GLY A 34 -9.53 15.82 -31.08
C GLY A 34 -8.83 14.62 -30.45
N PRO A 35 -9.30 14.12 -29.31
CA PRO A 35 -8.76 12.92 -28.70
C PRO A 35 -9.09 11.74 -29.63
N ALA A 36 -8.35 11.63 -30.73
CA ALA A 36 -8.24 10.42 -31.52
C ALA A 36 -7.59 9.44 -30.57
N GLY A 37 -8.43 8.64 -29.91
CA GLY A 37 -8.04 7.69 -28.89
C GLY A 37 -6.96 6.78 -29.45
N VAL A 38 -5.72 7.07 -29.10
CA VAL A 38 -4.62 6.15 -29.25
C VAL A 38 -4.88 5.03 -28.26
N SER A 39 -5.48 3.94 -28.73
CA SER A 39 -5.60 2.72 -27.95
C SER A 39 -4.20 2.15 -27.75
N PHE A 40 -3.72 2.16 -26.52
CA PHE A 40 -2.43 1.57 -26.18
C PHE A 40 -2.67 0.16 -25.64
N SER A 41 -2.16 -0.85 -26.35
CA SER A 41 -2.11 -2.24 -25.86
C SER A 41 -1.00 -2.39 -24.80
N ILE A 42 -1.13 -1.69 -23.68
CA ILE A 42 -0.23 -1.82 -22.50
C ILE A 42 -0.55 -3.13 -21.74
N TRP A 43 -1.73 -3.71 -21.99
CA TRP A 43 -2.20 -4.95 -21.40
C TRP A 43 -2.04 -6.11 -22.39
N PRO A 44 -1.59 -7.31 -21.97
CA PRO A 44 -1.32 -7.74 -20.59
C PRO A 44 0.09 -7.38 -20.07
N PRO A 45 0.26 -7.20 -18.74
CA PRO A 45 1.56 -7.03 -18.12
C PRO A 45 2.44 -8.26 -18.35
N THR A 46 3.73 -8.02 -18.57
CA THR A 46 4.71 -9.12 -18.66
C THR A 46 4.77 -9.88 -17.34
N GLN A 47 5.17 -11.16 -17.38
CA GLN A 47 5.36 -11.95 -16.15
C GLN A 47 6.30 -11.27 -15.16
N ARG A 48 7.36 -10.60 -15.65
CA ARG A 48 8.28 -9.82 -14.82
C ARG A 48 7.58 -8.71 -14.03
N THR A 49 6.63 -8.02 -14.65
CA THR A 49 5.84 -6.98 -13.99
C THR A 49 4.90 -7.60 -12.95
N ARG A 50 4.27 -8.73 -13.25
CA ARG A 50 3.44 -9.48 -12.28
C ARG A 50 4.25 -9.90 -11.06
N ASP A 51 5.44 -10.44 -11.26
CA ASP A 51 6.34 -10.85 -10.16
C ASP A 51 6.79 -9.66 -9.30
N ALA A 52 7.02 -8.49 -9.92
CA ALA A 52 7.30 -7.26 -9.19
C ALA A 52 6.11 -6.78 -8.34
N VAL A 53 4.88 -6.91 -8.86
CA VAL A 53 3.65 -6.63 -8.09
C VAL A 53 3.54 -7.58 -6.89
N ILE A 54 3.75 -8.88 -7.10
CA ILE A 54 3.75 -9.89 -6.02
C ILE A 54 4.80 -9.53 -4.97
N THR A 55 6.03 -9.24 -5.37
CA THR A 55 7.13 -8.88 -4.45
C THR A 55 6.77 -7.65 -3.61
N ARG A 56 6.18 -6.63 -4.25
CA ARG A 56 5.73 -5.42 -3.56
C ARG A 56 4.59 -5.68 -2.58
N LEU A 57 3.66 -6.57 -2.93
CA LEU A 57 2.59 -7.00 -2.03
C LEU A 57 3.15 -7.75 -0.82
N ILE A 58 4.11 -8.67 -1.03
CA ILE A 58 4.78 -9.39 0.06
C ILE A 58 5.45 -8.40 1.00
N GLU A 59 6.24 -7.47 0.47
CA GLU A 59 6.90 -6.42 1.26
C GLU A 59 5.86 -5.62 2.06
N THR A 60 4.74 -5.23 1.44
CA THR A 60 3.69 -4.44 2.08
C THR A 60 2.95 -5.20 3.19
N LEU A 61 2.72 -6.50 3.00
CA LEU A 61 1.99 -7.36 3.95
C LEU A 61 2.87 -7.86 5.11
N SER A 62 4.17 -8.06 4.85
CA SER A 62 5.13 -8.55 5.84
C SER A 62 5.84 -7.42 6.60
N SER A 63 5.97 -6.22 6.03
CA SER A 63 6.64 -5.11 6.69
C SER A 63 5.77 -4.46 7.77
N PRO A 64 6.38 -3.99 8.87
CA PRO A 64 5.68 -3.15 9.82
C PRO A 64 5.31 -1.82 9.16
N SER A 65 4.02 -1.53 9.05
CA SER A 65 3.47 -0.35 8.38
C SER A 65 2.18 0.10 9.08
N VAL A 66 1.49 1.11 8.54
CA VAL A 66 0.18 1.54 9.06
C VAL A 66 -0.83 0.39 9.05
N LEU A 67 -0.74 -0.50 8.05
CA LEU A 67 -1.56 -1.72 7.99
C LEU A 67 -1.24 -2.67 9.15
N SER A 68 0.03 -2.83 9.55
CA SER A 68 0.37 -3.73 10.64
C SER A 68 -0.11 -3.22 12.00
N LYS A 69 -0.20 -1.90 12.20
CA LYS A 69 -0.77 -1.32 13.43
C LYS A 69 -2.25 -1.62 13.59
N ARG A 70 -3.00 -1.77 12.48
CA ARG A 70 -4.44 -2.01 12.48
C ARG A 70 -4.80 -3.49 12.35
N TYR A 71 -4.01 -4.22 11.58
CA TYR A 71 -4.34 -5.57 11.14
C TYR A 71 -3.30 -6.64 11.51
N GLY A 72 -2.17 -6.22 12.11
CA GLY A 72 -1.01 -7.06 12.40
C GLY A 72 -0.13 -7.30 11.18
N THR A 73 1.11 -7.74 11.39
CA THR A 73 2.02 -8.20 10.32
C THR A 73 1.72 -9.64 9.91
N MET A 74 1.95 -9.98 8.63
CA MET A 74 1.97 -11.36 8.15
C MET A 74 3.39 -11.94 8.23
N SER A 75 3.51 -13.26 8.40
CA SER A 75 4.79 -13.93 8.15
C SER A 75 5.14 -13.85 6.66
N PRO A 76 6.42 -13.90 6.27
CA PRO A 76 6.80 -13.78 4.85
C PRO A 76 6.23 -14.90 3.98
N ASP A 77 6.05 -16.11 4.53
CA ASP A 77 5.46 -17.24 3.81
C ASP A 77 3.94 -17.07 3.58
N GLU A 78 3.21 -16.63 4.62
CA GLU A 78 1.79 -16.30 4.53
C GLU A 78 1.56 -15.13 3.57
N ALA A 79 2.40 -14.08 3.68
CA ALA A 79 2.36 -12.93 2.79
C ALA A 79 2.65 -13.32 1.32
N SER A 80 3.58 -14.25 1.07
CA SER A 80 3.86 -14.80 -0.26
C SER A 80 2.66 -15.52 -0.85
N THR A 81 2.03 -16.40 -0.08
CA THR A 81 0.83 -17.13 -0.51
C THR A 81 -0.33 -16.17 -0.79
N ALA A 82 -0.59 -15.25 0.13
CA ALA A 82 -1.63 -14.24 -0.03
C ALA A 82 -1.38 -13.33 -1.22
N ALA A 83 -0.16 -12.83 -1.42
CA ALA A 83 0.20 -11.95 -2.53
C ALA A 83 0.00 -12.63 -3.88
N ARG A 84 0.37 -13.91 -4.02
CA ARG A 84 0.11 -14.69 -5.25
C ARG A 84 -1.37 -14.86 -5.52
N GLN A 85 -2.17 -15.16 -4.50
CA GLN A 85 -3.62 -15.30 -4.64
C GLN A 85 -4.31 -13.96 -5.00
N ILE A 86 -3.89 -12.86 -4.36
CA ILE A 86 -4.39 -11.51 -4.65
C ILE A 86 -4.12 -11.17 -6.11
N GLU A 87 -2.89 -11.39 -6.56
CA GLU A 87 -2.44 -11.05 -7.90
C GLU A 87 -3.10 -11.90 -8.97
N ASP A 88 -3.15 -13.22 -8.80
CA ASP A 88 -3.73 -14.14 -9.77
C ASP A 88 -5.23 -13.89 -9.98
N GLN A 89 -5.97 -13.64 -8.90
CA GLN A 89 -7.38 -13.30 -9.00
C GLN A 89 -7.59 -11.92 -9.63
N ALA A 90 -6.79 -10.91 -9.28
CA ALA A 90 -6.89 -9.59 -9.89
C ALA A 90 -6.55 -9.65 -11.40
N PHE A 91 -5.53 -10.42 -11.78
CA PHE A 91 -5.17 -10.66 -13.16
C PHE A 91 -6.31 -11.34 -13.92
N SER A 92 -6.93 -12.37 -13.33
CA SER A 92 -8.05 -13.09 -13.93
C SER A 92 -9.29 -12.21 -14.15
N VAL A 93 -9.63 -11.35 -13.17
CA VAL A 93 -10.73 -10.40 -13.29
C VAL A 93 -10.43 -9.37 -14.38
N ALA A 94 -9.22 -8.79 -14.39
CA ALA A 94 -8.82 -7.83 -15.41
C ALA A 94 -8.74 -8.46 -16.82
N ALA A 95 -8.21 -9.68 -16.94
CA ALA A 95 -8.18 -10.44 -18.19
C ALA A 95 -9.60 -10.73 -18.72
N SER A 96 -10.58 -10.92 -17.84
CA SER A 96 -11.98 -11.09 -18.23
C SER A 96 -12.58 -9.79 -18.79
N SER A 97 -12.19 -8.63 -18.24
CA SER A 97 -12.57 -7.32 -18.81
C SER A 97 -11.89 -7.05 -20.16
N ALA A 98 -10.67 -7.59 -20.38
CA ALA A 98 -9.97 -7.47 -21.66
C ALA A 98 -10.69 -8.17 -22.82
N ALA A 99 -11.48 -9.21 -22.53
CA ALA A 99 -12.29 -9.89 -23.53
C ALA A 99 -13.49 -9.05 -24.03
N SER A 100 -13.76 -7.90 -23.40
CA SER A 100 -14.86 -6.99 -23.77
C SER A 100 -14.42 -5.80 -24.65
N ASP A 101 -13.28 -5.92 -25.34
CA ASP A 101 -12.69 -4.86 -26.20
C ASP A 101 -12.41 -3.53 -25.49
N ASN A 102 -12.23 -3.59 -24.17
CA ASN A 102 -11.96 -2.45 -23.30
C ASN A 102 -10.51 -1.95 -23.49
N ASP A 103 -10.24 -0.65 -23.33
CA ASP A 103 -8.90 -0.12 -23.59
C ASP A 103 -7.86 -0.69 -22.61
N GLY A 104 -6.62 -0.87 -23.06
CA GLY A 104 -5.53 -1.43 -22.25
C GLY A 104 -5.31 -0.67 -20.94
N ILE A 105 -5.52 0.65 -20.95
CA ILE A 105 -5.41 1.51 -19.79
C ILE A 105 -6.53 1.23 -18.79
N GLU A 106 -7.76 1.07 -19.26
CA GLU A 106 -8.91 0.79 -18.41
C GLU A 106 -8.81 -0.60 -17.77
N ILE A 107 -8.30 -1.60 -18.51
CA ILE A 107 -8.04 -2.94 -17.96
C ILE A 107 -6.99 -2.87 -16.84
N LEU A 108 -5.91 -2.09 -17.04
CA LEU A 108 -4.90 -1.86 -16.00
C LEU A 108 -5.48 -1.16 -14.76
N GLN A 109 -6.43 -0.25 -14.94
CA GLN A 109 -7.15 0.37 -13.82
C GLN A 109 -7.98 -0.66 -13.04
N VAL A 110 -8.69 -1.57 -13.73
CA VAL A 110 -9.42 -2.67 -13.09
C VAL A 110 -8.45 -3.53 -12.28
N TYR A 111 -7.33 -3.94 -12.87
CA TYR A 111 -6.29 -4.70 -12.17
C TYR A 111 -5.81 -3.98 -10.90
N SER A 112 -5.43 -2.70 -11.00
CA SER A 112 -4.95 -1.93 -9.84
C SER A 112 -6.00 -1.78 -8.74
N LYS A 113 -7.27 -1.61 -9.10
CA LYS A 113 -8.39 -1.55 -8.15
C LYS A 113 -8.58 -2.89 -7.45
N GLU A 114 -8.56 -3.99 -8.20
CA GLU A 114 -8.76 -5.34 -7.67
C GLU A 114 -7.60 -5.79 -6.77
N ILE A 115 -6.34 -5.46 -7.12
CA ILE A 115 -5.17 -5.68 -6.25
C ILE A 115 -5.37 -4.99 -4.90
N SER A 116 -5.69 -3.69 -4.92
CA SER A 116 -5.83 -2.88 -3.70
C SER A 116 -6.99 -3.37 -2.83
N LYS A 117 -8.13 -3.69 -3.46
CA LYS A 117 -9.32 -4.22 -2.80
C LYS A 117 -9.01 -5.56 -2.12
N ARG A 118 -8.45 -6.52 -2.85
CA ARG A 118 -8.13 -7.84 -2.30
C ARG A 118 -7.06 -7.77 -1.22
N MET A 119 -6.06 -6.92 -1.37
CA MET A 119 -5.06 -6.68 -0.31
C MET A 119 -5.73 -6.23 1.00
N LEU A 120 -6.67 -5.29 0.91
CA LEU A 120 -7.42 -4.81 2.08
C LEU A 120 -8.34 -5.89 2.66
N ASP A 121 -9.03 -6.65 1.82
CA ASP A 121 -9.88 -7.76 2.25
C ASP A 121 -9.06 -8.85 2.97
N THR A 122 -7.88 -9.19 2.44
CA THR A 122 -6.95 -10.15 3.05
C THR A 122 -6.48 -9.70 4.44
N VAL A 123 -5.99 -8.46 4.59
CA VAL A 123 -5.53 -7.98 5.91
C VAL A 123 -6.68 -7.88 6.91
N LYS A 124 -7.88 -7.50 6.46
CA LYS A 124 -9.07 -7.44 7.31
C LYS A 124 -9.52 -8.83 7.76
N ALA A 125 -9.54 -9.81 6.85
CA ALA A 125 -9.89 -11.19 7.17
C ALA A 125 -8.91 -11.79 8.20
N LYS A 126 -7.60 -11.55 8.03
CA LYS A 126 -6.58 -11.97 8.99
C LYS A 126 -6.82 -11.41 10.39
N SER A 127 -7.16 -10.13 10.51
CA SER A 127 -7.38 -9.51 11.82
C SER A 127 -8.62 -10.06 12.51
N THR A 128 -9.68 -10.32 11.77
CA THR A 128 -10.86 -10.99 12.30
C THR A 128 -10.52 -12.39 12.81
N THR A 129 -9.70 -13.16 12.08
CA THR A 129 -9.22 -14.47 12.52
C THR A 129 -8.34 -14.36 13.78
N ALA A 130 -7.44 -13.38 13.84
CA ALA A 130 -6.60 -13.15 15.01
C ALA A 130 -7.42 -12.74 16.25
N SER A 131 -8.47 -11.93 16.07
CA SER A 131 -9.40 -11.57 17.15
C SER A 131 -10.29 -12.72 17.59
N ALA A 132 -10.68 -13.64 16.71
CA ALA A 132 -11.48 -14.82 17.08
C ALA A 132 -10.65 -15.85 17.87
N ALA A 133 -9.36 -15.99 17.58
CA ALA A 133 -8.51 -16.98 18.24
C ALA A 133 -8.26 -16.69 19.74
N VAL A 134 -8.38 -15.42 20.19
CA VAL A 134 -8.20 -15.06 21.61
C VAL A 134 -9.42 -15.37 22.49
N ASP A 135 -10.59 -15.69 21.92
CA ASP A 135 -11.82 -15.97 22.68
C ASP A 135 -12.00 -17.46 23.03
N ILE A 136 -11.17 -18.36 22.50
CA ILE A 136 -11.24 -19.82 22.79
C ILE A 136 -10.20 -20.20 23.87
N GLY A 137 -9.97 -19.29 24.83
CA GLY A 137 -9.26 -19.56 26.07
C GLY A 137 -10.12 -20.32 27.07
N THR A 138 -10.30 -21.62 26.82
CA THR A 138 -10.26 -22.70 27.83
C THR A 138 -10.93 -22.40 29.18
N PRO A 139 -12.12 -22.95 29.51
CA PRO A 139 -12.54 -23.04 30.90
C PRO A 139 -11.50 -23.90 31.61
N ALA A 140 -10.65 -23.25 32.39
CA ALA A 140 -9.73 -23.87 33.31
C ALA A 140 -10.52 -24.95 34.06
N SER A 141 -10.06 -26.20 33.94
CA SER A 141 -10.49 -27.27 34.82
C SER A 141 -10.28 -26.79 36.25
N ASP A 142 -11.39 -26.40 36.88
CA ASP A 142 -11.51 -26.14 38.31
C ASP A 142 -11.23 -27.46 39.03
N ALA A 143 -9.94 -27.78 39.14
CA ALA A 143 -9.44 -28.88 39.93
C ALA A 143 -9.46 -28.41 41.38
N ALA A 144 -10.55 -28.72 42.07
CA ALA A 144 -10.72 -28.56 43.49
C ALA A 144 -9.49 -29.06 44.29
N PRO A 145 -8.83 -28.18 45.07
CA PRO A 145 -8.05 -28.58 46.23
C PRO A 145 -8.92 -28.37 47.47
N ALA A 146 -9.14 -29.46 48.21
CA ALA A 146 -9.88 -29.50 49.46
C ALA A 146 -9.36 -28.49 50.52
N PRO A 147 -10.22 -28.03 51.44
CA PRO A 147 -9.85 -27.09 52.49
C PRO A 147 -9.09 -27.81 53.60
N ALA A 148 -7.83 -27.43 53.82
CA ALA A 148 -7.10 -27.76 55.04
C ALA A 148 -7.12 -26.52 55.95
N ALA A 149 -7.65 -26.74 57.14
CA ALA A 149 -7.94 -25.76 58.17
C ALA A 149 -6.71 -25.07 58.78
N ASP A 150 -6.94 -23.82 59.14
CA ASP A 150 -6.49 -23.03 60.29
C ASP A 150 -5.18 -23.39 61.02
N GLY A 151 -4.30 -22.39 61.08
CA GLY A 151 -3.06 -22.39 61.85
C GLY A 151 -2.51 -20.98 62.09
N ASP A 152 -3.29 -20.20 62.83
CA ASP A 152 -2.98 -19.06 63.71
C ASP A 152 -1.60 -18.35 63.66
N SER A 153 -1.69 -17.03 63.41
CA SER A 153 -0.95 -15.89 63.97
C SER A 153 0.43 -16.10 64.63
N ALA A 154 1.45 -15.48 64.04
CA ALA A 154 2.53 -14.86 64.81
C ALA A 154 2.87 -13.49 64.20
N ALA A 155 2.39 -12.46 64.89
CA ALA A 155 2.63 -11.06 64.61
C ALA A 155 4.11 -10.69 64.85
N GLY A 156 4.76 -10.15 63.82
CA GLY A 156 6.01 -9.41 63.92
C GLY A 156 5.76 -7.96 63.52
N ALA A 157 4.94 -7.24 64.32
CA ALA A 157 4.73 -5.81 64.13
C ALA A 157 5.80 -5.04 64.89
N GLU A 158 6.77 -4.64 64.11
CA GLU A 158 7.70 -3.53 64.25
C GLU A 158 6.99 -2.30 64.84
N SER A 159 7.47 -1.77 65.96
CA SER A 159 7.17 -0.40 66.41
C SER A 159 8.31 0.12 67.29
N GLU A 160 9.20 0.80 66.60
CA GLU A 160 10.02 1.95 66.95
C GLU A 160 9.44 2.88 68.05
N THR A 161 10.14 3.01 69.19
CA THR A 161 10.68 4.26 69.78
C THR A 161 11.14 4.06 71.23
#